data_AF-F8N4V3-F1
#
_entry.id   AF-F8N4V3-F1
#
_cell.length_a   1.000
_cell.length_b   1.000
_cell.length_c   1.000
_cell.angle_alpha   90.00
_cell.angle_beta   90.00
_cell.angle_gamma   90.00
#
_symmetry.space_group_name_H-M   'P 1'
#
loop_
_entity.id
_entity.type
_entity.pdbx_description
1 polymer ?
#
loop_
_entity_poly.entity_id
_entity_poly.type
_entity_poly.pdbx_seq_one_letter_code
_entity_poly.pdbx_strand_id
1 'polypeptide(L)'
;MSAGLVNSYLNSWSTLLPEPFCFFDPSSSFLCCFGRKINWSWHPKFLQRAVERVIRSPDDDEPSAEIELGTHMIRGDTVCLVGLVDEPLDESIDWTKVKGATIGTTKH
;
A
#
# COMPACT_ATOMS: atom_id res chain seq x y z
N MET A 1 13.93 -8.01 -5.45
CA MET A 1 13.41 -9.05 -4.52
C MET A 1 12.35 -9.83 -5.28
N SER A 2 12.40 -11.18 -5.28
CA SER A 2 11.42 -11.95 -6.05
C SER A 2 10.04 -11.94 -5.37
N ALA A 3 8.96 -11.84 -6.14
CA ALA A 3 7.58 -11.83 -5.64
C ALA A 3 7.24 -13.03 -4.72
N GLY A 4 7.98 -14.14 -4.82
CA GLY A 4 7.85 -15.32 -3.95
C GLY A 4 8.28 -15.10 -2.49
N LEU A 5 9.26 -14.22 -2.23
CA LEU A 5 9.68 -13.89 -0.86
C LEU A 5 8.66 -13.00 -0.15
N VAL A 6 8.06 -12.03 -0.86
CA VAL A 6 6.99 -11.17 -0.32
C VAL A 6 5.76 -12.01 0.03
N ASN A 7 5.38 -12.95 -0.83
CA ASN A 7 4.20 -13.80 -0.58
C ASN A 7 4.40 -14.76 0.59
N SER A 8 5.60 -15.31 0.78
CA SER A 8 5.92 -16.17 1.93
C SER A 8 6.00 -15.39 3.25
N TYR A 9 6.55 -14.17 3.24
CA TYR A 9 6.50 -13.25 4.39
C TYR A 9 5.05 -12.91 4.77
N LEU A 10 4.21 -12.54 3.81
CA LEU A 10 2.79 -12.22 4.05
C LEU A 10 1.98 -13.41 4.58
N ASN A 11 2.29 -14.63 4.15
CA ASN A 11 1.65 -15.84 4.65
C ASN A 11 2.12 -16.19 6.07
N SER A 12 3.40 -15.95 6.42
CA SER A 12 3.94 -16.16 7.76
C SER A 12 3.37 -15.16 8.78
N TRP A 13 3.22 -13.89 8.38
CA TRP A 13 2.62 -12.82 9.19
C TRP A 13 1.09 -12.97 9.33
N SER A 14 0.50 -13.98 8.70
CA SER A 14 -0.95 -14.18 8.70
C SER A 14 -1.55 -14.51 10.07
N THR A 15 -0.72 -14.91 11.04
CA THR A 15 -1.14 -15.39 12.36
C THR A 15 -0.92 -14.38 13.48
N LEU A 16 -0.21 -13.27 13.23
CA LEU A 16 0.14 -12.30 14.28
C LEU A 16 -0.17 -10.88 13.82
N LEU A 17 -1.33 -10.42 14.28
CA LEU A 17 -1.80 -9.03 14.42
C LEU A 17 -2.64 -8.42 13.28
N PRO A 18 -3.73 -7.70 13.63
CA PRO A 18 -4.57 -6.92 12.72
C PRO A 18 -4.01 -5.50 12.51
N GLU A 19 -2.69 -5.34 12.48
CA GLU A 19 -2.08 -4.01 12.32
C GLU A 19 -2.29 -3.49 10.89
N PRO A 20 -2.51 -2.17 10.73
CA PRO A 20 -2.55 -1.57 9.41
C PRO A 20 -1.19 -1.70 8.74
N PHE A 21 -1.25 -1.95 7.45
CA PHE A 21 -0.07 -2.03 6.62
C PHE A 21 -0.28 -1.16 5.40
N CYS A 22 0.80 -0.59 4.88
CA CYS A 22 0.85 -0.01 3.56
C CYS A 22 1.42 -1.05 2.61
N PHE A 23 1.00 -1.01 1.35
CA PHE A 23 1.68 -1.76 0.30
C PHE A 23 2.06 -0.82 -0.83
N PHE A 24 2.86 -1.33 -1.76
CA PHE A 24 3.32 -0.56 -2.91
C PHE A 24 3.09 -1.35 -4.21
N ASP A 25 2.40 -0.72 -5.16
CA ASP A 25 2.27 -1.17 -6.54
C ASP A 25 3.04 -0.19 -7.45
N PRO A 26 4.03 -0.64 -8.23
CA PRO A 26 4.83 0.20 -9.13
C PRO A 26 4.10 0.57 -10.42
N SER A 27 2.96 -0.07 -10.72
CA SER A 27 2.22 0.14 -11.98
C SER A 27 1.17 1.24 -11.89
N SER A 28 0.68 1.54 -10.69
CA SER A 28 -0.22 2.64 -10.39
C SER A 28 0.45 3.58 -9.40
N SER A 29 0.28 4.88 -9.61
CA SER A 29 0.84 5.94 -8.78
C SER A 29 0.50 5.71 -7.30
N PHE A 30 1.48 5.23 -6.51
CA PHE A 30 1.46 5.16 -5.04
C PHE A 30 0.15 4.65 -4.42
N LEU A 31 -0.06 3.34 -4.39
CA LEU A 31 -1.19 2.76 -3.67
C LEU A 31 -0.86 2.46 -2.19
N CYS A 32 -0.79 3.47 -1.32
CA CYS A 32 -0.67 3.25 0.13
C CYS A 32 -2.03 2.94 0.76
N CYS A 33 -2.55 1.72 0.58
CA CYS A 33 -3.79 1.36 1.28
C CYS A 33 -3.56 1.09 2.74
N PHE A 34 -4.09 1.97 3.58
CA PHE A 34 -4.47 1.63 4.93
C PHE A 34 -5.54 0.53 4.88
N GLY A 35 -5.34 -0.62 5.50
CA GLY A 35 -6.40 -1.62 5.50
C GLY A 35 -6.30 -2.67 6.58
N ARG A 36 -7.46 -3.11 7.07
CA ARG A 36 -7.55 -4.25 7.98
C ARG A 36 -7.76 -5.53 7.18
N LYS A 37 -7.06 -6.58 7.60
CA LYS A 37 -7.05 -7.89 6.94
C LYS A 37 -8.40 -8.61 7.09
N ILE A 38 -8.96 -9.08 5.97
CA ILE A 38 -10.17 -9.92 5.96
C ILE A 38 -9.82 -11.40 5.74
N ASN A 39 -9.06 -11.73 4.70
CA ASN A 39 -8.67 -13.11 4.41
C ASN A 39 -7.49 -13.16 3.42
N TRP A 40 -6.46 -13.95 3.74
CA TRP A 40 -5.26 -14.10 2.89
C TRP A 40 -4.99 -15.56 2.53
N SER A 41 -5.92 -16.48 2.84
CA SER A 41 -5.61 -17.91 2.83
C SER A 41 -5.34 -18.40 1.41
N TRP A 42 -6.28 -18.32 0.47
CA TRP A 42 -6.03 -18.76 -0.91
C TRP A 42 -6.99 -18.03 -1.88
N HIS A 43 -6.42 -17.18 -2.75
CA HIS A 43 -7.11 -16.33 -3.75
C HIS A 43 -7.90 -15.14 -3.17
N PRO A 44 -8.29 -14.18 -4.02
CA PRO A 44 -7.84 -12.78 -4.04
C PRO A 44 -7.75 -12.08 -2.67
N LYS A 45 -6.79 -11.17 -2.55
CA LYS A 45 -6.47 -10.50 -1.28
C LYS A 45 -7.31 -9.24 -1.17
N PHE A 46 -8.22 -9.22 -0.19
CA PHE A 46 -9.13 -8.10 0.04
C PHE A 46 -8.64 -7.22 1.19
N LEU A 47 -8.67 -5.92 0.95
CA LEU A 47 -8.46 -4.89 1.96
C LEU A 47 -9.78 -4.25 2.35
N GLN A 48 -9.94 -4.02 3.64
CA GLN A 48 -11.03 -3.22 4.20
C GLN A 48 -10.51 -1.84 4.57
N ARG A 49 -11.28 -0.79 4.23
CA ARG A 49 -10.96 0.63 4.47
C ARG A 49 -9.73 1.14 3.72
N ALA A 50 -9.49 0.59 2.52
CA ALA A 50 -8.41 1.01 1.63
C ALA A 50 -8.51 2.49 1.27
N VAL A 51 -7.38 3.18 1.33
CA VAL A 51 -7.19 4.56 0.86
C VAL A 51 -6.09 4.53 -0.20
N GLU A 52 -6.30 5.14 -1.35
CA GLU A 52 -5.26 5.32 -2.36
C GLU A 52 -4.62 6.70 -2.18
N ARG A 53 -3.29 6.77 -2.19
CA ARG A 53 -2.54 8.00 -1.92
C ARG A 53 -1.69 8.39 -3.13
N VAL A 54 -2.22 9.24 -3.99
CA VAL A 54 -1.50 9.71 -5.17
C VAL A 54 -0.50 10.79 -4.76
N ILE A 55 0.76 10.38 -4.56
CA ILE A 55 1.87 11.29 -4.24
C ILE A 55 2.36 11.96 -5.53
N ARG A 56 2.30 13.28 -5.57
CA ARG A 56 2.75 14.10 -6.70
C ARG A 56 4.25 14.39 -6.64
N SER A 57 4.82 14.65 -7.82
CA SER A 57 6.20 15.10 -7.96
C SER A 57 6.45 16.41 -7.21
N PRO A 58 7.68 16.65 -6.74
CA PRO A 58 8.03 17.90 -6.07
C PRO A 58 7.92 19.14 -6.97
N ASP A 59 8.07 18.97 -8.29
CA ASP A 59 7.93 20.04 -9.28
C ASP A 59 6.47 20.29 -9.72
N ASP A 60 5.53 19.48 -9.22
CA ASP A 60 4.09 19.62 -9.51
C ASP A 60 3.45 20.54 -8.46
N ASP A 61 2.78 21.60 -8.91
CA ASP A 61 2.09 22.56 -8.02
C ASP A 61 0.78 21.99 -7.44
N GLU A 62 0.23 20.89 -8.02
CA GLU A 62 -0.99 20.27 -7.50
C GLU A 62 -0.74 19.48 -6.22
N PRO A 63 -1.59 19.60 -5.17
CA PRO A 63 -1.44 18.81 -3.95
C PRO A 63 -1.58 17.31 -4.24
N SER A 64 -0.92 16.51 -3.40
CA SER A 64 -1.15 15.07 -3.38
C SER A 64 -2.57 14.76 -2.93
N ALA A 65 -3.11 13.62 -3.36
CA ALA A 65 -4.50 13.27 -3.16
C ALA A 65 -4.66 11.97 -2.37
N GLU A 66 -5.68 11.93 -1.52
CA GLU A 66 -6.13 10.73 -0.83
C GLU A 66 -7.53 10.37 -1.33
N ILE A 67 -7.72 9.12 -1.72
CA ILE A 67 -8.97 8.62 -2.31
C ILE A 67 -9.42 7.42 -1.48
N GLU A 68 -10.57 7.54 -0.81
CA GLU A 68 -11.14 6.42 -0.06
C GLU A 68 -11.74 5.38 -1.03
N LEU A 69 -11.18 4.17 -1.03
CA LEU A 69 -11.62 3.04 -1.86
C LEU A 69 -12.56 2.09 -1.12
N GLY A 70 -12.60 2.13 0.20
CA GLY A 70 -13.43 1.24 1.02
C GLY A 70 -12.94 -0.21 0.96
N THR A 71 -13.69 -1.12 0.33
CA THR A 71 -13.24 -2.51 0.17
C THR A 71 -12.59 -2.68 -1.20
N HIS A 72 -11.29 -2.98 -1.22
CA HIS A 72 -10.50 -3.08 -2.45
C HIS A 72 -9.85 -4.47 -2.61
N MET A 73 -9.80 -4.99 -3.84
CA MET A 73 -9.24 -6.30 -4.15
C MET A 73 -7.90 -6.13 -4.86
N ILE A 74 -6.85 -6.75 -4.32
CA ILE A 74 -5.50 -6.67 -4.87
C ILE A 74 -5.05 -8.02 -5.39
N ARG A 75 -4.35 -7.98 -6.51
CA ARG A 75 -3.67 -9.14 -7.07
C ARG A 75 -2.29 -9.26 -6.42
N GLY A 76 -2.05 -10.37 -5.73
CA GLY A 76 -0.84 -10.52 -4.90
C GLY A 76 0.49 -10.51 -5.65
N ASP A 77 0.48 -10.57 -6.98
CA ASP A 77 1.67 -10.49 -7.86
C ASP A 77 2.05 -9.07 -8.27
N THR A 78 1.17 -8.07 -8.09
CA THR A 78 1.51 -6.65 -8.35
C THR A 78 2.11 -5.96 -7.12
N VAL A 79 1.97 -6.57 -5.94
CA VAL A 79 2.48 -6.05 -4.68
C VAL A 79 4.01 -6.24 -4.58
N CYS A 80 4.73 -5.14 -4.44
CA CYS A 80 6.19 -5.15 -4.37
C CYS A 80 6.75 -5.10 -2.95
N LEU A 81 6.10 -4.35 -2.07
CA LEU A 81 6.48 -4.21 -0.68
C LEU A 81 5.24 -4.06 0.18
N VAL A 82 5.30 -4.58 1.41
CA VAL A 82 4.30 -4.37 2.45
C VAL A 82 5.03 -3.97 3.73
N GLY A 83 4.64 -2.84 4.31
CA GLY A 83 5.21 -2.30 5.54
C GLY A 83 4.12 -2.10 6.59
N LEU A 84 4.45 -2.33 7.86
CA LEU A 84 3.55 -1.95 8.95
C LEU A 84 3.47 -0.43 9.07
N VAL A 85 2.29 0.07 9.39
CA VAL A 85 2.03 1.49 9.61
C VAL A 85 1.69 1.72 11.07
N ASP A 86 2.18 2.81 11.62
CA ASP A 86 1.84 3.29 12.96
C ASP A 86 0.66 4.29 12.83
N GLU A 87 -0.54 3.90 13.29
CA GLU A 87 -1.79 4.68 13.13
C GLU A 87 -1.67 6.15 13.60
N PRO A 88 -1.27 6.45 14.85
CA PRO A 88 -1.16 7.83 15.31
C PRO A 88 -0.13 8.66 14.54
N LEU A 89 0.93 8.02 14.03
CA LEU A 89 1.92 8.72 13.21
C LEU A 89 1.35 9.03 11.82
N ASP A 90 0.69 8.07 11.19
CA ASP A 90 0.07 8.23 9.86
C ASP A 90 -1.02 9.31 9.87
N GLU A 91 -1.82 9.39 10.92
CA GLU A 91 -2.84 10.43 11.12
C GLU A 91 -2.26 11.83 11.37
N SER A 92 -1.03 11.91 11.89
CA SER A 92 -0.36 13.20 12.15
C SER A 92 0.25 13.84 10.90
N ILE A 93 0.34 13.10 9.79
CA ILE A 93 0.99 13.54 8.55
C ILE A 93 -0.06 14.14 7.61
N ASP A 94 0.19 15.35 7.12
CA ASP A 94 -0.60 15.95 6.04
C ASP A 94 -0.16 15.41 4.69
N TRP A 95 -0.78 14.29 4.27
CA TRP A 95 -0.47 13.59 3.03
C TRP A 95 -0.70 14.44 1.77
N THR A 96 -1.53 15.49 1.83
CA THR A 96 -1.76 16.40 0.70
C THR A 96 -0.54 17.26 0.36
N LYS A 97 0.32 17.49 1.36
CA LYS A 97 1.58 18.25 1.24
C LYS A 97 2.79 17.37 0.97
N VAL A 98 2.66 16.05 1.14
CA VAL A 98 3.76 15.12 0.88
C VAL A 98 4.04 15.08 -0.62
N LYS A 99 5.29 15.30 -1.00
CA LYS A 99 5.77 15.23 -2.38
C LYS A 99 6.88 14.20 -2.49
N GLY A 100 6.90 13.48 -3.59
CA GLY A 100 7.83 12.38 -3.80
C GLY A 100 8.18 12.22 -5.27
N ALA A 101 9.42 11.81 -5.55
CA ALA A 101 9.81 11.42 -6.89
C ALA A 101 9.16 10.09 -7.27
N THR A 102 8.91 9.89 -8.56
CA THR A 102 8.42 8.61 -9.10
C THR A 102 9.36 7.47 -8.69
N ILE A 103 8.79 6.43 -8.09
CA ILE A 103 9.53 5.20 -7.80
C ILE A 103 9.70 4.42 -9.11
N GLY A 104 10.92 3.94 -9.37
CA GLY A 104 11.25 3.19 -10.59
C GLY A 104 10.40 1.92 -10.78
N THR A 105 10.41 1.39 -12.00
CA THR A 105 9.66 0.17 -12.30
C THR A 105 10.37 -1.08 -11.77
N THR A 106 9.64 -2.18 -11.64
CA THR A 106 10.21 -3.50 -11.34
C THR A 106 10.75 -4.25 -12.54
N LYS A 107 10.65 -3.67 -13.75
CA LYS A 107 11.26 -4.21 -14.96
C LYS A 107 12.71 -3.73 -15.04
N HIS A 108 13.62 -4.68 -15.24
CA HIS A 108 15.05 -4.44 -15.41
C HIS A 108 15.40 -4.18 -16.87
#